data_AF-A0A398BNW0-F1
#
_entry.id   AF-A0A398BNW0-F1
#
_cell.length_a   1.000
_cell.length_b   1.000
_cell.length_c   1.000
_cell.angle_alpha   90.00
_cell.angle_beta   90.00
_cell.angle_gamma   90.00
#
_symmetry.space_group_name_H-M   'P 1'
#
loop_
_entity.id
_entity.type
_entity.pdbx_description
1 polymer ?
#
loop_
_entity_poly.entity_id
_entity_poly.type
_entity_poly.pdbx_seq_one_letter_code
_entity_poly.pdbx_strand_id
1 'polypeptide(L)'
;MWDGNAAPGTHQIALREEVMDMASLPETLMDQARAERARLLALTIADMPPPPDDLSLLIDTICMRNRFTARAEAWRHIGINPNRGRDLIARSARAIDWPIWFTTLAYAIR
;
A
#
# COMPACT_ATOMS: atom_id res chain seq x y z
N MET A 1 8.86 6.28 -31.31
CA MET A 1 8.83 5.16 -30.37
C MET A 1 8.93 5.80 -28.99
N TRP A 2 7.78 6.04 -28.37
CA TRP A 2 7.68 6.73 -27.08
C TRP A 2 7.67 5.60 -26.04
N ASP A 3 8.80 5.38 -25.37
CA ASP A 3 8.88 4.38 -24.31
C ASP A 3 8.00 4.87 -23.17
N GLY A 4 6.83 4.25 -23.06
CA GLY A 4 5.81 4.56 -22.06
C GLY A 4 6.34 4.29 -20.67
N ASN A 5 7.05 5.27 -20.11
CA ASN A 5 7.28 5.38 -18.69
C ASN A 5 5.90 5.46 -18.04
N ALA A 6 5.44 4.32 -17.50
CA ALA A 6 4.27 4.26 -16.64
C ALA A 6 4.42 5.39 -15.61
N ALA A 7 3.43 6.28 -15.55
CA ALA A 7 3.48 7.39 -14.61
C ALA A 7 3.76 6.84 -13.20
N PRO A 8 4.61 7.50 -12.39
CA PRO A 8 4.88 7.07 -11.02
C PRO A 8 3.55 6.81 -10.30
N GLY A 9 3.38 5.60 -9.76
CA GLY A 9 2.14 5.17 -9.09
C GLY A 9 1.10 4.44 -9.94
N THR A 10 1.36 4.15 -11.23
CA THR A 10 0.41 3.36 -12.04
C THR A 10 0.21 1.94 -11.49
N HIS A 11 1.27 1.31 -10.99
CA HIS A 11 1.22 0.01 -10.30
C HIS A 11 0.47 0.09 -8.95
N GLN A 12 0.57 1.24 -8.26
CA GLN A 12 -0.15 1.52 -7.01
C GLN A 12 -1.67 1.62 -7.25
N ILE A 13 -2.07 2.27 -8.35
CA ILE A 13 -3.47 2.32 -8.78
C ILE A 13 -3.96 0.91 -9.17
N ALA A 14 -3.16 0.12 -9.90
CA ALA A 14 -3.54 -1.24 -10.27
C ALA A 14 -3.76 -2.16 -9.05
N LEU A 15 -2.89 -2.11 -8.04
CA LEU A 15 -3.06 -2.87 -6.79
C LEU A 15 -4.32 -2.43 -6.03
N ARG A 16 -4.57 -1.13 -5.99
CA ARG A 16 -5.77 -0.54 -5.40
C ARG A 16 -7.05 -1.03 -6.08
N GLU A 17 -7.06 -1.09 -7.40
CA GLU A 17 -8.21 -1.55 -8.21
C GLU A 17 -8.38 -3.08 -8.17
N GLU A 18 -7.29 -3.87 -8.14
CA GLU A 18 -7.34 -5.35 -7.93
C GLU A 18 -8.14 -5.71 -6.68
N VAL A 19 -7.99 -4.90 -5.63
CA VAL A 19 -8.64 -5.09 -4.34
C VAL A 19 -10.10 -4.63 -4.34
N MET A 20 -10.49 -3.73 -5.24
CA MET A 20 -11.83 -3.14 -5.29
C MET A 20 -12.76 -3.79 -6.32
N ASP A 21 -12.26 -4.23 -7.48
CA ASP A 21 -13.08 -4.87 -8.52
C ASP A 21 -12.20 -5.64 -9.55
N MET A 22 -12.14 -6.98 -9.45
CA MET A 22 -11.25 -7.83 -10.26
C MET A 22 -11.64 -8.00 -11.73
N ALA A 23 -12.84 -7.61 -12.17
CA ALA A 23 -13.41 -8.12 -13.42
C ALA A 23 -13.14 -7.27 -14.69
N SER A 24 -12.55 -6.08 -14.57
CA SER A 24 -12.49 -5.11 -15.68
C SER A 24 -11.11 -4.54 -16.01
N LEU A 25 -10.06 -4.91 -15.27
CA LEU A 25 -8.71 -4.42 -15.54
C LEU A 25 -8.06 -5.15 -16.72
N PRO A 26 -7.29 -4.45 -17.57
CA PRO A 26 -6.38 -5.08 -18.54
C PRO A 26 -5.44 -6.08 -17.85
N GLU A 27 -5.21 -7.26 -18.46
CA GLU A 27 -4.33 -8.30 -17.91
C GLU A 27 -2.94 -7.77 -17.54
N THR A 28 -2.39 -6.85 -18.34
CA THR A 28 -1.08 -6.24 -18.08
C THR A 28 -1.02 -5.47 -16.76
N LEU A 29 -2.13 -4.85 -16.35
CA LEU A 29 -2.20 -4.14 -15.06
C LEU A 29 -2.37 -5.12 -13.90
N MET A 30 -3.12 -6.22 -14.11
CA MET A 30 -3.21 -7.29 -13.11
C MET A 30 -1.86 -7.94 -12.85
N ASP A 31 -1.06 -8.19 -13.89
CA ASP A 31 0.29 -8.75 -13.73
C ASP A 31 1.23 -7.79 -12.97
N GLN A 32 1.13 -6.49 -13.23
CA GLN A 32 1.88 -5.49 -12.48
C GLN A 32 1.46 -5.44 -11.00
N ALA A 33 0.15 -5.51 -10.73
CA ALA A 33 -0.37 -5.55 -9.36
C ALA A 33 0.09 -6.82 -8.61
N ARG A 34 0.03 -7.99 -9.26
CA ARG A 34 0.56 -9.25 -8.73
C ARG A 34 2.05 -9.18 -8.43
N ALA A 35 2.84 -8.60 -9.33
CA ALA A 35 4.28 -8.42 -9.14
C ALA A 35 4.59 -7.48 -7.96
N GLU A 36 3.85 -6.38 -7.85
CA GLU A 36 4.01 -5.42 -6.76
C GLU A 36 3.61 -6.03 -5.41
N ARG A 37 2.50 -6.79 -5.38
CA ARG A 37 2.10 -7.58 -4.22
C ARG A 37 3.20 -8.56 -3.80
N ALA A 38 3.81 -9.25 -4.75
CA ALA A 38 4.91 -10.17 -4.46
C ALA A 38 6.14 -9.44 -3.89
N ARG A 39 6.49 -8.26 -4.44
CA ARG A 39 7.58 -7.41 -3.92
C ARG A 39 7.32 -6.99 -2.47
N LEU A 40 6.12 -6.51 -2.17
CA LEU A 40 5.74 -6.06 -0.83
C LEU A 40 5.81 -7.19 0.21
N LEU A 41 5.37 -8.40 -0.17
CA LEU A 41 5.42 -9.59 0.68
C LEU A 41 6.83 -10.16 0.87
N ALA A 42 7.78 -9.81 -0.01
CA ALA A 42 9.17 -10.27 0.06
C ALA A 42 10.05 -9.40 1.00
N LEU A 43 9.59 -8.22 1.40
CA LEU A 43 10.34 -7.37 2.33
C LEU A 43 10.52 -8.04 3.70
N THR A 44 11.70 -7.91 4.28
CA THR A 44 12.09 -8.47 5.58
C THR A 44 12.43 -7.38 6.58
N ILE A 45 12.72 -7.76 7.84
CA ILE A 45 13.16 -6.83 8.88
C ILE A 45 14.42 -6.05 8.45
N ALA A 46 15.30 -6.66 7.64
CA ALA A 46 16.53 -6.03 7.17
C ALA A 46 16.27 -4.89 6.15
N ASP A 47 15.08 -4.87 5.54
CA ASP A 47 14.70 -3.90 4.52
C ASP A 47 13.97 -2.68 5.11
N MET A 48 13.96 -2.54 6.45
CA MET A 48 13.31 -1.44 7.14
C MET A 48 14.23 -0.20 7.23
N PRO A 49 13.70 1.02 7.03
CA PRO A 49 12.31 1.33 6.72
C PRO A 49 12.00 1.13 5.23
N PRO A 50 10.78 0.67 4.90
CA PRO A 50 10.32 0.61 3.52
C PRO A 50 10.05 2.02 2.98
N PRO A 51 9.92 2.17 1.65
CA PRO A 51 9.45 3.40 1.05
C PRO A 51 8.11 3.88 1.65
N PRO A 52 7.95 5.17 2.01
CA PRO A 52 6.70 5.71 2.55
C PRO A 52 5.49 5.58 1.62
N ASP A 53 5.74 5.55 0.31
CA ASP A 53 4.73 5.35 -0.71
C ASP A 53 4.12 3.94 -0.61
N ASP A 54 4.91 2.94 -0.25
CA ASP A 54 4.42 1.57 -0.04
C ASP A 54 3.48 1.52 1.16
N LEU A 55 3.84 2.19 2.26
CA LEU A 55 2.97 2.29 3.43
C LEU A 55 1.68 3.04 3.10
N SER A 56 1.77 4.11 2.30
CA SER A 56 0.60 4.86 1.83
C SER A 56 -0.33 4.01 0.99
N LEU A 57 0.24 3.20 0.09
CA LEU A 57 -0.50 2.25 -0.75
C LEU A 57 -1.25 1.22 0.08
N LEU A 58 -0.60 0.61 1.07
CA LEU A 58 -1.23 -0.38 1.93
C LEU A 58 -2.39 0.23 2.74
N ILE A 59 -2.24 1.47 3.23
CA ILE A 59 -3.30 2.17 3.96
C ILE A 59 -4.47 2.53 3.07
N ASP A 60 -4.21 2.99 1.84
CA ASP A 60 -5.27 3.19 0.85
C ASP A 60 -6.01 1.89 0.55
N THR A 61 -5.27 0.80 0.40
CA THR A 61 -5.82 -0.54 0.18
C THR A 61 -6.76 -0.93 1.33
N ILE A 62 -6.35 -0.76 2.59
CA ILE A 62 -7.20 -1.02 3.76
C ILE A 62 -8.45 -0.14 3.75
N CYS A 63 -8.30 1.15 3.46
CA CYS A 63 -9.42 2.09 3.35
C CYS A 63 -10.46 1.59 2.36
N MET A 64 -10.00 1.19 1.18
CA MET A 64 -10.86 0.76 0.10
C MET A 64 -11.57 -0.57 0.40
N ARG A 65 -10.85 -1.59 0.86
CA ARG A 65 -11.44 -2.88 1.28
C ARG A 65 -12.57 -2.72 2.28
N ASN A 66 -12.38 -1.82 3.23
CA ASN A 66 -13.32 -1.62 4.33
C ASN A 66 -14.33 -0.49 4.06
N ARG A 67 -14.32 0.10 2.85
CA ARG A 67 -15.18 1.23 2.46
C ARG A 67 -15.10 2.42 3.42
N PHE A 68 -13.90 2.64 3.97
CA PHE A 68 -13.63 3.81 4.79
C PHE A 68 -13.55 5.06 3.93
N THR A 69 -14.02 6.17 4.50
CA THR A 69 -14.07 7.48 3.83
C THR A 69 -12.75 8.23 3.95
N ALA A 70 -11.90 7.88 4.93
CA ALA A 70 -10.63 8.53 5.17
C ALA A 70 -9.56 7.57 5.69
N ARG A 71 -8.28 7.83 5.35
CA ARG A 71 -7.10 7.11 5.88
C ARG A 71 -7.06 7.06 7.41
N ALA A 72 -7.62 8.08 8.08
CA ALA A 72 -7.72 8.10 9.54
C ALA A 72 -8.51 6.92 10.10
N GLU A 73 -9.52 6.42 9.38
CA GLU A 73 -10.30 5.25 9.78
C GLU A 73 -9.49 3.96 9.59
N ALA A 74 -8.76 3.83 8.47
CA ALA A 74 -7.84 2.70 8.26
C ALA A 74 -6.74 2.63 9.34
N TRP A 75 -6.15 3.77 9.70
CA TRP A 75 -5.17 3.83 10.80
C TRP A 75 -5.75 3.32 12.12
N ARG A 76 -6.95 3.79 12.49
CA ARG A 76 -7.64 3.33 13.70
C ARG A 76 -7.96 1.84 13.63
N HIS A 77 -8.36 1.35 12.45
CA HIS A 77 -8.70 -0.05 12.22
C HIS A 77 -7.54 -0.99 12.52
N ILE A 78 -6.30 -0.58 12.19
CA ILE A 78 -5.08 -1.33 12.51
C ILE A 78 -4.46 -0.94 13.86
N GLY A 79 -5.18 -0.21 14.70
CA GLY A 79 -4.75 0.15 16.06
C GLY A 79 -3.72 1.29 16.14
N ILE A 80 -3.51 2.05 15.06
CA ILE A 80 -2.54 3.15 15.01
C ILE A 80 -3.27 4.50 15.13
N ASN A 81 -2.73 5.41 15.95
CA ASN A 81 -3.25 6.78 16.04
C ASN A 81 -3.14 7.49 14.67
N PRO A 82 -4.21 8.11 14.13
CA PRO A 82 -4.17 8.74 12.81
C PRO A 82 -3.11 9.84 12.64
N ASN A 83 -2.82 10.61 13.68
CA ASN A 83 -1.77 11.63 13.62
C ASN A 83 -0.40 10.98 13.46
N ARG A 84 -0.14 9.90 14.23
CA ARG A 84 1.07 9.09 14.07
C ARG A 84 1.16 8.48 12.67
N GLY A 85 0.05 7.92 12.17
CA GLY A 85 -0.04 7.37 10.82
C GLY A 85 0.31 8.39 9.72
N ARG A 86 -0.25 9.60 9.83
CA ARG A 86 0.08 10.72 8.93
C ARG A 86 1.57 11.10 9.00
N ASP A 87 2.14 11.13 10.20
CA ASP A 87 3.54 11.50 10.39
C ASP A 87 4.50 10.44 9.85
N LEU A 88 4.15 9.15 9.95
CA LEU A 88 4.91 8.04 9.35
C LEU A 88 5.03 8.18 7.82
N ILE A 89 3.97 8.66 7.16
CA ILE A 89 3.98 8.89 5.71
C ILE A 89 4.75 10.19 5.35
N ALA A 90 4.53 11.28 6.08
CA ALA A 90 4.95 12.61 5.64
C ALA A 90 6.36 13.05 6.07
N ARG A 91 6.84 12.62 7.24
CA ARG A 91 8.04 13.21 7.88
C ARG A 91 8.96 12.19 8.56
N SER A 92 8.39 11.05 8.98
CA SER A 92 9.05 10.09 9.86
C SER A 92 9.15 8.71 9.22
N ALA A 93 9.54 8.63 7.94
CA ALA A 93 9.78 7.36 7.24
C ALA A 93 10.71 6.42 8.03
N ARG A 94 11.73 6.98 8.69
CA ARG A 94 12.69 6.24 9.53
C ARG A 94 12.07 5.63 10.79
N ALA A 95 10.84 6.00 11.14
CA ALA A 95 10.12 5.46 12.29
C ALA A 95 9.18 4.31 11.91
N ILE A 96 9.16 3.90 10.63
CA ILE A 96 8.43 2.70 10.20
C ILE A 96 9.27 1.49 10.63
N ASP A 97 8.78 0.78 11.63
CA ASP A 97 9.36 -0.46 12.11
C ASP A 97 8.60 -1.68 11.58
N TRP A 98 9.21 -2.85 11.76
CA TRP A 98 8.64 -4.11 11.28
C TRP A 98 7.22 -4.39 11.82
N PRO A 99 6.91 -4.17 13.12
CA PRO A 99 5.54 -4.36 13.62
C PRO A 99 4.50 -3.50 12.90
N ILE A 100 4.78 -2.21 12.65
CA ILE A 100 3.86 -1.34 11.90
C ILE A 100 3.69 -1.85 10.47
N TRP A 101 4.80 -2.17 9.81
CA TRP A 101 4.80 -2.67 8.44
C TRP A 101 4.01 -3.97 8.29
N PHE A 102 4.35 -4.99 9.08
CA PHE A 102 3.73 -6.30 9.05
C PHE A 102 2.23 -6.23 9.35
N THR A 103 1.83 -5.42 10.34
CA THR A 103 0.41 -5.20 10.64
C THR A 103 -0.31 -4.60 9.44
N THR A 104 0.26 -3.58 8.81
CA THR A 104 -0.36 -2.93 7.65
C THR A 104 -0.48 -3.92 6.47
N LEU A 105 0.56 -4.71 6.19
CA LEU A 105 0.52 -5.76 5.17
C LEU A 105 -0.60 -6.78 5.44
N ALA A 106 -0.71 -7.26 6.69
CA ALA A 106 -1.66 -8.28 7.08
C ALA A 106 -3.12 -7.83 6.88
N TYR A 107 -3.42 -6.55 7.05
CA TYR A 107 -4.77 -6.01 6.83
C TYR A 107 -5.05 -5.60 5.38
N ALA A 108 -4.01 -5.25 4.61
CA ALA A 108 -4.17 -4.81 3.24
C ALA A 108 -4.31 -5.99 2.25
N ILE A 109 -3.49 -7.03 2.42
CA ILE A 109 -3.30 -8.08 1.41
C ILE A 109 -4.09 -9.36 1.73
N ARG A 110 -4.53 -9.54 2.96
CA ARG A 110 -5.25 -10.73 3.43
C ARG A 110 -6.75 -10.54 3.31
#